data_AF-D0LD76-F1
#
_entry.id   AF-D0LD76-F1
#
_cell.length_a   1.000
_cell.length_b   1.000
_cell.length_c   1.000
_cell.angle_alpha   90.00
_cell.angle_beta   90.00
_cell.angle_gamma   90.00
#
_symmetry.space_group_name_H-M   'P 1'
#
loop_
_entity.id
_entity.type
_entity.pdbx_description
1 polymer ?
#
loop_
_entity_poly.entity_id
_entity_poly.type
_entity_poly.pdbx_seq_one_letter_code
_entity_poly.pdbx_strand_id
1 'polypeptide(L)'
;MSMTKLVARAAVVGALTAAPFGLLATTASADTHNWDAVAQCESGGNWAINTGNGYYGGLQFTQSTWEANGGSGSASNASREEQIRVAENVLATQGPGAWPVCGQYL
;
A
#
# COMPACT_ATOMS: atom_id res chain seq x y z
N MET A 1 -15.64 66.36 5.95
CA MET A 1 -14.54 65.56 6.53
C MET A 1 -13.42 65.49 5.50
N SER A 2 -12.17 65.77 5.87
CA SER A 2 -11.06 65.87 4.91
C SER A 2 -10.45 64.51 4.53
N MET A 3 -10.19 64.34 3.23
CA MET A 3 -8.90 63.97 2.59
C MET A 3 -8.08 62.73 3.05
N THR A 4 -7.23 62.24 2.13
CA THR A 4 -6.12 61.25 2.32
C THR A 4 -6.59 59.79 2.53
N LYS A 5 -6.02 58.70 1.99
CA LYS A 5 -4.78 58.31 1.25
C LYS A 5 -5.19 57.24 0.19
N LEU A 6 -4.44 56.82 -0.85
CA LEU A 6 -3.13 57.16 -1.44
C LEU A 6 -3.09 56.64 -2.92
N VAL A 7 -1.96 56.77 -3.63
CA VAL A 7 -1.68 56.07 -4.91
C VAL A 7 -0.80 54.84 -4.66
N ALA A 8 -1.11 53.70 -5.31
CA ALA A 8 -0.13 52.62 -5.55
C ALA A 8 -0.46 51.86 -6.84
N ARG A 9 0.48 51.85 -7.80
CA ARG A 9 0.43 51.05 -9.02
C ARG A 9 1.11 49.70 -8.77
N ALA A 10 0.52 48.60 -9.22
CA ALA A 10 1.23 47.42 -9.73
C ALA A 10 0.26 46.43 -10.38
N ALA A 11 0.11 46.50 -11.71
CA ALA A 11 -0.49 45.40 -12.46
C ALA A 11 0.60 44.33 -12.65
N VAL A 12 0.64 43.35 -11.74
CA VAL A 12 1.55 42.20 -11.88
C VAL A 12 0.91 41.19 -12.83
N VAL A 13 1.24 41.33 -14.12
CA VAL A 13 1.02 40.28 -15.12
C VAL A 13 2.08 39.20 -14.88
N GLY A 14 1.82 38.32 -13.91
CA GLY A 14 2.64 37.14 -13.64
C GLY A 14 2.31 36.04 -14.66
N ALA A 15 3.28 35.70 -15.51
CA ALA A 15 3.09 34.70 -16.55
C ALA A 15 2.91 33.27 -15.98
N LEU A 16 2.21 32.44 -16.74
CA LEU A 16 1.88 31.06 -16.40
C LEU A 16 3.12 30.17 -16.19
N THR A 17 3.24 29.58 -15.01
CA THR A 17 3.76 28.22 -14.85
C THR A 17 2.79 27.42 -13.99
N ALA A 18 1.68 27.01 -14.61
CA ALA A 18 0.88 25.92 -14.06
C ALA A 18 1.69 24.63 -14.19
N ALA A 19 2.59 24.39 -13.24
CA ALA A 19 3.23 23.10 -13.10
C ALA A 19 2.12 22.07 -12.85
N PRO A 20 1.94 21.06 -13.72
CA PRO A 20 1.13 19.92 -13.37
C PRO A 20 1.90 19.17 -12.28
N PHE A 21 1.70 19.57 -11.02
CA PHE A 21 1.80 18.65 -9.91
C PHE A 21 0.74 17.59 -10.16
N GLY A 22 1.12 16.61 -10.97
CA GLY A 22 0.37 15.38 -11.14
C GLY A 22 0.19 14.83 -9.74
N LEU A 23 -1.02 14.98 -9.22
CA LEU A 23 -1.44 14.26 -8.05
C LEU A 23 -1.29 12.79 -8.43
N LEU A 24 -0.18 12.20 -8.01
CA LEU A 24 -0.10 10.77 -7.80
C LEU A 24 -1.15 10.52 -6.72
N ALA A 25 -2.39 10.28 -7.19
CA ALA A 25 -3.44 9.68 -6.42
C ALA A 25 -2.94 8.26 -6.13
N THR A 26 -2.06 8.16 -5.14
CA THR A 26 -1.83 6.93 -4.42
C THR A 26 -3.21 6.52 -3.95
N THR A 27 -3.76 5.49 -4.58
CA THR A 27 -4.97 4.85 -4.12
C THR A 27 -4.58 4.22 -2.80
N ALA A 28 -4.77 4.98 -1.73
CA ALA A 28 -4.80 4.46 -0.38
C ALA A 28 -6.03 3.55 -0.30
N SER A 29 -5.85 2.34 -0.83
CA SER A 29 -6.71 1.21 -0.55
C SER A 29 -6.71 1.09 0.96
N ALA A 30 -7.82 1.47 1.58
CA ALA A 30 -8.05 1.12 2.96
C ALA A 30 -8.25 -0.39 2.97
N ASP A 31 -7.18 -1.12 3.27
CA ASP A 31 -7.19 -2.57 3.36
C ASP A 31 -8.34 -2.96 4.30
N THR A 32 -9.33 -3.68 3.76
CA THR A 32 -10.57 -3.98 4.52
C THR A 32 -10.34 -4.99 5.64
N HIS A 33 -9.18 -5.65 5.63
CA HIS A 33 -8.78 -6.68 6.56
C HIS A 33 -7.49 -6.30 7.28
N ASN A 34 -7.35 -6.72 8.54
CA ASN A 34 -6.20 -6.41 9.38
C ASN A 34 -5.01 -7.35 9.11
N TRP A 35 -4.42 -7.20 7.93
CA TRP A 35 -3.27 -8.00 7.49
C TRP A 35 -2.03 -7.86 8.37
N ASP A 36 -1.87 -6.77 9.14
CA ASP A 36 -0.79 -6.68 10.13
C ASP A 36 -0.99 -7.66 11.28
N ALA A 37 -2.22 -7.90 11.73
CA ALA A 37 -2.50 -8.91 12.76
C ALA A 37 -2.30 -10.34 12.22
N VAL A 38 -2.65 -10.59 10.95
CA VAL A 38 -2.31 -11.86 10.27
C VAL A 38 -0.80 -12.02 10.18
N ALA A 39 -0.05 -11.02 9.71
CA ALA A 39 1.40 -11.06 9.62
C ALA A 39 2.08 -11.19 11.00
N GLN A 40 1.51 -10.59 12.05
CA GLN A 40 1.99 -10.74 13.42
C GLN A 40 1.86 -12.18 13.93
N CYS A 41 0.84 -12.91 13.48
CA CYS A 41 0.61 -14.32 13.79
C CYS A 41 1.46 -15.26 12.91
N GLU A 42 1.58 -14.97 11.61
CA GLU A 42 2.29 -15.82 10.62
C GLU A 42 3.82 -15.68 10.67
N SER A 43 4.34 -14.45 10.77
CA SER A 43 5.78 -14.14 10.66
C SER A 43 6.36 -13.39 11.86
N GLY A 44 5.56 -13.17 12.90
CA GLY A 44 5.93 -12.26 13.99
C GLY A 44 5.96 -10.79 13.58
N GLY A 45 5.35 -10.42 12.45
CA GLY A 45 5.32 -9.06 11.90
C GLY A 45 6.48 -8.75 10.96
N ASN A 46 7.30 -9.74 10.59
CA ASN A 46 8.45 -9.55 9.71
C ASN A 46 8.06 -9.72 8.23
N TRP A 47 7.67 -8.60 7.61
CA TRP A 47 7.30 -8.54 6.20
C TRP A 47 8.40 -8.96 5.21
N ALA A 48 9.67 -8.99 5.62
CA ALA A 48 10.80 -9.41 4.78
C ALA A 48 11.33 -10.83 5.14
N ILE A 49 10.56 -11.63 5.89
CA ILE A 49 11.01 -12.96 6.33
C ILE A 49 11.26 -13.90 5.15
N ASN A 50 12.39 -14.58 5.18
CA ASN A 50 12.75 -15.68 4.31
C ASN A 50 13.74 -16.58 5.06
N THR A 51 13.22 -17.65 5.68
CA THR A 51 14.02 -18.59 6.49
C THR A 51 14.47 -19.82 5.71
N GLY A 52 14.15 -19.91 4.41
CA GLY A 52 14.39 -21.11 3.61
C GLY A 52 13.38 -22.25 3.86
N ASN A 53 12.29 -22.00 4.59
CA ASN A 53 11.21 -22.97 4.85
C ASN A 53 10.22 -23.15 3.68
N GLY A 54 10.44 -22.50 2.54
CA GLY A 54 9.56 -22.51 1.37
C GLY A 54 8.42 -21.48 1.39
N TYR A 55 8.36 -20.66 2.44
CA TYR A 55 7.42 -19.56 2.60
C TYR A 55 8.15 -18.21 2.63
N TYR A 56 7.47 -17.16 2.17
CA TYR A 56 8.08 -15.86 1.92
C TYR A 56 7.17 -14.72 2.39
N GLY A 57 7.79 -13.71 2.99
CA GLY A 57 7.12 -12.46 3.36
C GLY A 57 6.22 -12.58 4.60
N GLY A 58 5.64 -11.45 5.01
CA GLY A 58 4.96 -11.30 6.29
C GLY A 58 3.74 -12.21 6.46
N LEU A 59 3.09 -12.55 5.35
CA LEU A 59 1.90 -13.39 5.27
C LEU A 59 2.23 -14.84 4.86
N GLN A 60 3.50 -15.23 4.86
CA GLN A 60 3.95 -16.60 4.64
C GLN A 60 3.41 -17.22 3.34
N PHE A 61 3.60 -16.54 2.20
CA PHE A 61 3.19 -17.04 0.89
C PHE A 61 4.12 -18.17 0.41
N THR A 62 3.57 -19.21 -0.23
CA THR A 62 4.36 -20.07 -1.12
C THR A 62 4.65 -19.32 -2.42
N GLN A 63 5.76 -19.64 -3.08
CA GLN A 63 6.12 -19.00 -4.37
C GLN A 63 5.04 -19.23 -5.45
N SER A 64 4.42 -20.42 -5.49
CA SER A 64 3.34 -20.73 -6.43
C SER A 64 2.07 -19.93 -6.17
N THR A 65 1.66 -19.74 -4.91
CA THR A 65 0.50 -18.90 -4.56
C THR A 65 0.78 -17.43 -4.85
N TRP A 66 2.00 -16.95 -4.57
CA TRP A 66 2.45 -15.60 -4.87
C TRP A 66 2.28 -15.26 -6.35
N GLU A 67 2.90 -16.06 -7.23
CA GLU A 67 2.86 -15.88 -8.68
C GLU A 67 1.43 -16.02 -9.25
N ALA A 68 0.67 -17.02 -8.79
CA ALA A 68 -0.70 -17.27 -9.25
C ALA A 68 -1.67 -16.12 -8.93
N ASN A 69 -1.40 -15.30 -7.91
CA ASN A 69 -2.23 -14.18 -7.48
C ASN A 69 -1.66 -12.82 -7.92
N GLY A 70 -0.75 -12.82 -8.90
CA GLY A 70 -0.21 -11.63 -9.53
C GLY A 70 0.91 -10.95 -8.73
N GLY A 71 1.55 -11.67 -7.82
CA GLY A 71 2.85 -11.28 -7.26
C GLY A 71 3.98 -11.51 -8.26
N SER A 72 5.04 -10.71 -8.17
CA SER A 72 6.26 -10.86 -8.99
C SER A 72 7.49 -10.99 -8.10
N GLY A 73 8.54 -11.65 -8.59
CA GLY A 73 9.71 -11.97 -7.76
C GLY A 73 9.33 -12.86 -6.59
N SER A 74 9.87 -12.60 -5.40
CA SER A 74 9.50 -13.31 -4.17
C SER A 74 8.88 -12.34 -3.17
N ALA A 75 7.83 -12.79 -2.45
CA ALA A 75 7.10 -11.97 -1.49
C ALA A 75 7.99 -11.31 -0.44
N SER A 76 9.08 -11.96 -0.01
CA SER A 76 10.02 -11.40 0.97
C SER A 76 10.81 -10.18 0.47
N ASN A 77 10.82 -9.93 -0.85
CA ASN A 77 11.42 -8.75 -1.47
C ASN A 77 10.37 -7.70 -1.90
N ALA A 78 9.09 -8.02 -1.78
CA ALA A 78 7.98 -7.12 -2.08
C ALA A 78 7.67 -6.22 -0.87
N SER A 79 7.15 -5.02 -1.11
CA SER A 79 6.67 -4.16 -0.02
C SER A 79 5.49 -4.81 0.70
N ARG A 80 5.23 -4.37 1.93
CA ARG A 80 4.05 -4.79 2.72
C ARG A 80 2.75 -4.60 1.91
N GLU A 81 2.61 -3.46 1.25
CA GLU A 81 1.41 -3.07 0.49
C GLU A 81 1.22 -3.97 -0.73
N GLU A 82 2.31 -4.35 -1.40
CA GLU A 82 2.29 -5.30 -2.51
C GLU A 82 1.94 -6.72 -2.03
N GLN A 83 2.44 -7.12 -0.86
CA GLN A 83 2.06 -8.38 -0.23
C GLN A 83 0.57 -8.43 0.14
N ILE A 84 0.03 -7.33 0.67
CA ILE A 84 -1.39 -7.20 1.00
C ILE A 84 -2.26 -7.20 -0.25
N ARG A 85 -1.86 -6.50 -1.33
CA ARG A 85 -2.56 -6.54 -2.62
C ARG A 85 -2.69 -7.97 -3.17
N VAL A 86 -1.64 -8.77 -3.05
CA VAL A 86 -1.66 -10.19 -3.44
C VAL A 86 -2.47 -11.02 -2.44
N ALA A 87 -2.49 -10.64 -1.16
CA ALA A 87 -3.28 -11.30 -0.13
C ALA A 87 -4.79 -11.14 -0.35
N GLU A 88 -5.26 -9.95 -0.72
CA GLU A 88 -6.66 -9.70 -1.11
C GLU A 88 -7.06 -10.53 -2.34
N ASN A 89 -6.16 -10.70 -3.32
CA ASN A 89 -6.40 -11.60 -4.46
C ASN A 89 -6.53 -13.08 -4.03
N VAL A 90 -5.69 -13.53 -3.09
CA VAL A 90 -5.82 -14.86 -2.48
C VAL A 90 -7.13 -15.00 -1.72
N LEU A 91 -7.52 -13.98 -0.95
CA LEU A 91 -8.76 -13.97 -0.19
C LEU A 91 -9.99 -14.01 -1.10
N ALA A 92 -9.95 -13.31 -2.23
CA ALA A 92 -11.01 -13.35 -3.25
C ALA A 92 -11.11 -14.69 -3.99
N THR A 93 -10.01 -15.45 -4.11
CA THR A 93 -9.98 -16.73 -4.86
C THR A 93 -10.17 -17.97 -3.98
N GLN A 94 -9.65 -17.95 -2.75
CA GLN A 94 -9.62 -19.09 -1.82
C GLN A 94 -10.40 -18.84 -0.52
N GLY A 95 -10.79 -17.59 -0.25
CA GLY A 95 -11.41 -17.20 1.02
C GLY A 95 -10.41 -17.16 2.19
N PRO A 96 -10.91 -16.88 3.42
CA PRO A 96 -10.08 -16.84 4.62
C PRO A 96 -9.42 -18.19 4.99
N GLY A 97 -9.87 -19.29 4.37
CA GLY A 97 -9.26 -20.62 4.53
C GLY A 97 -7.81 -20.73 4.04
N ALA A 98 -7.31 -19.76 3.28
CA ALA A 98 -5.89 -19.67 2.90
C ALA A 98 -4.96 -19.43 4.12
N TRP A 99 -5.47 -18.79 5.18
CA TRP A 99 -4.78 -18.62 6.46
C TRP A 99 -5.60 -19.30 7.58
N PRO A 100 -5.59 -20.65 7.68
CA PRO A 100 -6.54 -21.39 8.52
C PRO A 100 -6.39 -21.15 10.02
N VAL A 101 -5.23 -20.64 10.46
CA VAL A 101 -4.97 -20.28 11.86
C VAL A 101 -4.99 -18.76 12.06
N CYS A 102 -4.20 -18.00 11.28
CA CYS A 102 -4.07 -16.56 11.47
C CYS A 102 -5.15 -15.72 10.77
N GLY A 103 -5.90 -16.28 9.82
CA GLY A 103 -7.01 -15.61 9.14
C GLY A 103 -8.21 -15.27 10.03
N GLN A 104 -8.21 -15.75 11.28
CA GLN A 104 -9.17 -15.28 12.31
C GLN A 104 -8.94 -13.81 12.72
N TYR A 105 -7.82 -13.21 12.32
CA TYR A 105 -7.45 -11.83 12.62
C TYR A 105 -7.67 -10.85 11.46
N LEU A 106 -8.28 -11.31 10.35
CA LEU A 106 -8.68 -10.47 9.21
C LEU A 106 -9.75 -9.45 9.61
#